data_AF-A0A2P8K729-F1
#
_entry.id   AF-A0A2P8K729-F1
#
_cell.length_a   1.000
_cell.length_b   1.000
_cell.length_c   1.000
_cell.angle_alpha   90.00
_cell.angle_beta   90.00
_cell.angle_gamma   90.00
#
_symmetry.space_group_name_H-M   'P 1'
#
loop_
_entity.id
_entity.type
_entity.pdbx_description
1 polymer ?
#
loop_
_entity_poly.entity_id
_entity_poly.type
_entity_poly.pdbx_seq_one_letter_code
_entity_poly.pdbx_strand_id
1 'polypeptide(L)'
;MLERVTTYLQAIEDETRLDLVRRCFYLKVCEKLSRERACVGWRREVVSQLVNAWGWDEKRLMMLDNRANWKIDEVRKAHNELLDAMMQSYRNLIRFARRNNLSVSASPQDIGVLTRKLYAAFEALPGKVTLVNPQISPCPLYTSPSPRDSTS
;
A
#
# COMPACT_ATOMS: atom_id res chain seq x y z
N MET A 1 -2.70 8.86 12.37
CA MET A 1 -2.26 9.16 10.99
C MET A 1 -3.36 8.86 9.97
N LEU A 2 -3.90 7.63 9.96
CA LEU A 2 -4.96 7.22 9.02
C LEU A 2 -6.21 8.12 9.08
N GLU A 3 -6.67 8.47 10.28
CA GLU A 3 -7.82 9.37 10.48
C GLU A 3 -7.61 10.73 9.83
N ARG A 4 -6.47 11.40 10.07
CA ARG A 4 -6.17 12.70 9.47
C ARG A 4 -6.20 12.66 7.94
N VAL A 5 -5.66 11.59 7.35
CA VAL A 5 -5.69 11.38 5.89
C VAL A 5 -7.11 11.10 5.42
N THR A 6 -7.88 10.32 6.18
CA THR A 6 -9.28 10.01 5.88
C THR A 6 -10.14 11.26 5.88
N THR A 7 -10.10 12.06 6.95
CA THR A 7 -10.82 13.33 7.05
C THR A 7 -10.47 14.27 5.91
N TYR A 8 -9.19 14.37 5.56
CA TYR A 8 -8.76 15.20 4.43
C TYR A 8 -9.33 14.71 3.10
N LEU A 9 -9.20 13.41 2.80
CA LEU A 9 -9.67 12.85 1.53
C LEU A 9 -11.20 12.89 1.39
N GLN A 10 -11.93 12.70 2.50
CA GLN A 10 -13.37 12.89 2.55
C GLN A 10 -13.76 14.36 2.31
N ALA A 11 -13.03 15.30 2.92
CA ALA A 11 -13.31 16.73 2.74
C ALA A 11 -13.08 17.25 1.31
N ILE A 12 -12.24 16.56 0.53
CA ILE A 12 -12.03 16.85 -0.89
C ILE A 12 -12.74 15.87 -1.84
N GLU A 13 -13.59 14.99 -1.29
CA GLU A 13 -14.37 13.97 -2.02
C GLU A 13 -13.52 13.04 -2.91
N ASP A 14 -12.29 12.75 -2.50
CA ASP A 14 -11.34 11.91 -3.23
C ASP A 14 -11.45 10.44 -2.78
N GLU A 15 -12.58 9.82 -3.13
CA GLU A 15 -12.91 8.44 -2.77
C GLU A 15 -11.90 7.43 -3.32
N THR A 16 -11.35 7.68 -4.51
CA THR A 16 -10.35 6.80 -5.14
C THR A 16 -9.07 6.73 -4.30
N ARG A 17 -8.52 7.88 -3.86
CA ARG A 17 -7.33 7.88 -3.00
C ARG A 17 -7.66 7.42 -1.59
N LEU A 18 -8.87 7.68 -1.09
CA LEU A 18 -9.31 7.19 0.20
C LEU A 18 -9.32 5.66 0.23
N ASP A 19 -9.89 5.06 -0.80
CA ASP A 19 -9.94 3.61 -0.99
C ASP A 19 -8.53 2.99 -1.05
N LEU A 20 -7.63 3.60 -1.83
CA LEU A 20 -6.24 3.17 -1.95
C LEU A 20 -5.51 3.23 -0.60
N VAL A 21 -5.64 4.32 0.16
CA VAL A 21 -5.00 4.47 1.48
C VAL A 21 -5.51 3.39 2.45
N ARG A 22 -6.81 3.11 2.45
CA ARG A 22 -7.40 2.03 3.26
C ARG A 22 -6.82 0.66 2.88
N ARG A 23 -6.72 0.35 1.57
CA ARG A 23 -6.08 -0.88 1.07
C ARG A 23 -4.62 -0.99 1.48
N CYS A 24 -3.84 0.07 1.30
CA CYS A 24 -2.45 0.11 1.72
C CYS A 24 -2.30 -0.08 3.23
N PHE A 25 -3.17 0.54 4.03
CA PHE A 25 -3.16 0.36 5.48
C PHE A 25 -3.45 -1.08 5.87
N TYR A 26 -4.51 -1.67 5.34
CA TYR A 26 -4.88 -3.08 5.58
C TYR A 26 -3.71 -4.03 5.23
N LEU A 27 -3.14 -3.88 4.04
CA LEU A 27 -2.01 -4.69 3.58
C LEU A 27 -0.73 -4.48 4.40
N LYS A 28 -0.54 -3.29 4.99
CA LYS A 28 0.60 -2.96 5.86
C LYS A 28 0.47 -3.53 7.27
N VAL A 29 -0.75 -3.70 7.77
CA VAL A 29 -1.00 -4.31 9.09
C VAL A 29 -0.72 -5.82 9.08
N CYS A 30 -0.72 -6.45 7.90
CA CYS A 30 -0.40 -7.88 7.70
C CYS A 30 -1.28 -8.86 8.50
N GLU A 31 -2.45 -8.42 8.98
CA GLU A 31 -3.43 -9.29 9.63
C GLU A 31 -4.45 -9.77 8.58
N LYS A 32 -4.47 -11.07 8.31
CA LYS A 32 -5.35 -11.67 7.30
C LYS A 32 -6.70 -11.98 7.90
N LEU A 33 -7.68 -11.10 7.74
CA LEU A 33 -9.02 -11.28 8.30
C LEU A 33 -9.81 -12.43 7.66
N SER A 34 -9.53 -12.74 6.39
CA SER A 34 -10.16 -13.86 5.65
C SER A 34 -9.76 -15.24 6.19
N ARG A 35 -8.76 -15.33 7.05
CA ARG A 35 -8.29 -16.59 7.65
C ARG A 35 -8.75 -16.69 9.09
N GLU A 36 -9.25 -17.87 9.44
CA GLU A 36 -9.59 -18.20 10.81
C GLU A 36 -8.30 -18.39 11.64
N ARG A 37 -8.16 -17.65 12.75
CA ARG A 37 -7.07 -17.82 13.72
C ARG A 37 -7.67 -18.10 15.10
N ALA A 38 -7.04 -19.03 15.80
CA ALA A 38 -7.43 -19.52 17.13
C ALA A 38 -7.19 -18.53 18.29
N CYS A 39 -6.55 -17.38 18.06
CA CYS A 39 -6.28 -16.38 19.09
C CYS A 39 -6.71 -14.99 18.62
N VAL A 40 -7.72 -14.44 19.29
CA VAL A 40 -8.31 -13.13 19.03
C VAL A 40 -7.41 -12.07 19.66
N GLY A 41 -6.43 -11.56 18.91
CA GLY A 41 -5.62 -10.44 19.36
C GLY A 41 -6.37 -9.12 19.18
N TRP A 42 -6.20 -8.17 20.10
CA TRP A 42 -6.75 -6.80 20.01
C TRP A 42 -6.54 -6.12 18.65
N ARG A 43 -5.45 -6.47 17.94
CA ARG A 43 -5.18 -6.00 16.58
C ARG A 43 -6.26 -6.44 15.59
N ARG A 44 -6.71 -7.70 15.66
CA ARG A 44 -7.74 -8.24 14.77
C ARG A 44 -9.07 -7.52 15.00
N GLU A 45 -9.41 -7.24 16.25
CA GLU A 45 -10.61 -6.50 16.62
C GLU A 45 -10.61 -5.09 16.04
N VAL A 46 -9.50 -4.35 16.22
CA VAL A 46 -9.35 -2.99 15.67
C VAL A 46 -9.43 -2.98 14.14
N VAL A 47 -8.74 -3.91 13.45
CA VAL A 47 -8.81 -3.98 11.98
C VAL A 47 -10.21 -4.39 11.50
N SER A 48 -10.89 -5.28 12.22
CA SER A 48 -12.26 -5.69 11.89
C SER A 48 -13.24 -4.52 12.04
N GLN A 49 -13.13 -3.73 13.10
CA GLN A 49 -13.92 -2.51 13.27
C GLN A 49 -13.69 -1.51 12.13
N LEU A 50 -12.44 -1.32 11.72
CA LEU A 50 -12.09 -0.43 10.60
C LEU A 50 -12.68 -0.92 9.28
N VAL A 51 -12.53 -2.22 8.97
CA VAL A 51 -13.06 -2.83 7.75
C VAL A 51 -14.58 -2.73 7.69
N ASN A 52 -15.26 -2.97 8.81
CA ASN A 52 -16.71 -2.78 8.93
C ASN A 52 -17.10 -1.32 8.71
N ALA A 53 -16.37 -0.36 9.29
CA ALA A 53 -16.62 1.06 9.08
C ALA A 53 -16.39 1.52 7.63
N TRP A 54 -15.54 0.83 6.87
CA TRP A 54 -15.32 1.10 5.45
C TRP A 54 -16.34 0.43 4.52
N GLY A 55 -17.19 -0.45 5.04
CA GLY A 55 -18.19 -1.17 4.27
C GLY A 55 -17.61 -2.15 3.25
N TRP A 56 -16.44 -2.73 3.52
CA TRP A 56 -15.83 -3.70 2.63
C TRP A 56 -16.50 -5.07 2.75
N ASP A 57 -16.64 -5.74 1.61
CA ASP A 57 -17.18 -7.09 1.53
C ASP A 57 -16.09 -8.17 1.67
N GLU A 58 -16.51 -9.40 1.97
CA GLU A 58 -15.60 -10.53 2.15
C GLU A 58 -14.78 -10.83 0.87
N LYS A 59 -15.38 -10.65 -0.32
CA LYS A 59 -14.68 -10.88 -1.59
C LYS A 59 -13.46 -9.99 -1.74
N ARG A 60 -13.57 -8.72 -1.35
CA ARG A 60 -12.46 -7.78 -1.35
C ARG A 60 -11.39 -8.16 -0.35
N LEU A 61 -11.77 -8.58 0.86
CA LEU A 61 -10.82 -9.06 1.87
C LEU A 61 -10.06 -10.28 1.38
N MET A 62 -10.75 -11.26 0.80
CA MET A 62 -10.14 -12.44 0.19
C MET A 62 -9.14 -12.07 -0.91
N MET A 63 -9.51 -11.14 -1.80
CA MET A 63 -8.61 -10.66 -2.85
C MET A 63 -7.34 -10.02 -2.26
N LEU A 64 -7.47 -9.16 -1.26
CA LEU A 64 -6.34 -8.49 -0.59
C LEU A 64 -5.46 -9.48 0.19
N ASP A 65 -6.06 -10.45 0.89
CA ASP A 65 -5.32 -11.47 1.65
C ASP A 65 -4.63 -12.50 0.75
N ASN A 66 -5.12 -12.65 -0.49
CA ASN A 66 -4.54 -13.46 -1.56
C ASN A 66 -3.45 -12.74 -2.35
N ARG A 67 -2.95 -11.59 -1.87
CA ARG A 67 -1.85 -10.80 -2.45
C ARG A 67 -0.61 -11.60 -2.86
N ALA A 68 -0.29 -12.68 -2.14
CA ALA A 68 0.84 -13.55 -2.48
C ALA A 68 0.66 -14.28 -3.82
N ASN A 69 -0.58 -14.48 -4.26
CA ASN A 69 -0.96 -15.22 -5.46
C ASN A 69 -1.52 -14.30 -6.56
N TRP A 70 -1.36 -12.98 -6.43
CA TRP A 70 -1.82 -12.05 -7.45
C TRP A 70 -1.15 -12.31 -8.80
N LYS A 71 -1.96 -12.30 -9.85
CA LYS A 71 -1.47 -12.38 -11.23
C LYS A 71 -0.78 -11.06 -11.59
N ILE A 72 0.07 -11.11 -12.62
CA ILE A 72 0.85 -9.95 -13.06
C ILE A 72 -0.01 -8.73 -13.38
N ASP A 73 -1.22 -8.93 -13.92
CA ASP A 73 -2.15 -7.84 -14.23
C ASP A 73 -2.71 -7.17 -12.97
N GLU A 74 -3.00 -7.95 -11.93
CA GLU A 74 -3.47 -7.43 -10.63
C GLU A 74 -2.37 -6.64 -9.93
N VAL A 75 -1.14 -7.18 -9.96
CA VAL A 75 0.03 -6.48 -9.44
C VAL A 75 0.25 -5.17 -10.19
N ARG A 76 0.20 -5.18 -11.53
CA ARG A 76 0.37 -3.99 -12.36
C ARG A 76 -0.72 -2.95 -12.09
N LYS A 77 -1.96 -3.37 -11.93
CA LYS A 77 -3.07 -2.47 -11.60
C LYS A 77 -2.85 -1.78 -10.26
N ALA A 78 -2.59 -2.54 -9.20
CA ALA A 78 -2.33 -2.00 -7.87
C ALA A 78 -1.09 -1.09 -7.85
N HIS A 79 -0.08 -1.45 -8.64
CA HIS A 79 1.15 -0.69 -8.79
C HIS A 79 0.93 0.67 -9.48
N ASN A 80 0.18 0.70 -10.57
CA ASN A 80 -0.15 1.94 -11.28
C ASN A 80 -0.99 2.88 -10.40
N GLU A 81 -1.99 2.34 -9.69
CA GLU A 81 -2.81 3.13 -8.75
C GLU A 81 -1.95 3.79 -7.65
N LEU A 82 -0.95 3.07 -7.14
CA LEU A 82 -0.02 3.62 -6.15
C LEU A 82 0.85 4.73 -6.75
N LEU A 83 1.41 4.50 -7.95
CA LEU A 83 2.23 5.48 -8.64
C LEU A 83 1.45 6.78 -8.91
N ASP A 84 0.22 6.66 -9.40
CA ASP A 84 -0.65 7.80 -9.65
C ASP A 84 -0.93 8.61 -8.37
N ALA A 85 -1.20 7.94 -7.26
CA ALA A 85 -1.42 8.60 -5.98
C ALA A 85 -0.15 9.30 -5.45
N MET A 86 1.03 8.70 -5.64
CA MET A 86 2.31 9.32 -5.30
C MET A 86 2.58 10.56 -6.16
N MET A 87 2.36 10.45 -7.48
CA MET A 87 2.49 11.56 -8.43
C MET A 87 1.50 12.69 -8.12
N GLN A 88 0.27 12.36 -7.72
CA GLN A 88 -0.71 13.37 -7.32
C GLN A 88 -0.32 14.08 -6.03
N SER A 89 0.14 13.34 -5.02
CA SER A 89 0.63 13.91 -3.76
C SER A 89 1.82 14.84 -4.00
N TYR A 90 2.69 14.45 -4.92
CA TYR A 90 3.81 15.25 -5.35
C TYR A 90 3.40 16.56 -6.05
N ARG A 91 2.45 16.49 -7.01
CA ARG A 91 1.89 17.69 -7.65
C ARG A 91 1.27 18.64 -6.62
N ASN A 92 0.57 18.10 -5.61
CA ASN A 92 -0.01 18.89 -4.54
C ASN A 92 1.07 19.60 -3.71
N LEU A 93 2.19 18.94 -3.42
CA LEU A 93 3.33 19.54 -2.72
C LEU A 93 3.95 20.69 -3.51
N ILE A 94 4.16 20.54 -4.83
CA ILE A 94 4.65 21.62 -5.70
C ILE A 94 3.68 22.81 -5.68
N ARG A 95 2.38 22.56 -5.82
CA ARG A 95 1.38 23.63 -5.80
C ARG A 95 1.37 24.36 -4.46
N PHE A 96 1.47 23.62 -3.36
CA PHE A 96 1.53 24.18 -2.00
C PHE A 96 2.76 25.08 -1.82
N ALA A 97 3.93 24.59 -2.23
CA ALA A 97 5.18 25.33 -2.20
C ALA A 97 5.10 26.68 -2.94
N ARG A 98 4.62 26.63 -4.19
CA ARG A 98 4.46 27.83 -5.03
C ARG A 98 3.47 28.82 -4.43
N ARG A 99 2.35 28.35 -3.89
CA ARG A 99 1.30 29.21 -3.28
C ARG A 99 1.77 29.93 -2.01
N ASN A 100 2.69 29.33 -1.27
CA ASN A 100 3.19 29.89 -0.01
C ASN A 100 4.51 30.66 -0.18
N ASN A 101 4.95 30.93 -1.42
CA ASN A 101 6.25 31.53 -1.72
C ASN A 101 7.42 30.86 -0.98
N LEU A 102 7.26 29.58 -0.64
CA LEU A 102 8.36 28.79 -0.13
C LEU A 102 9.31 28.65 -1.30
N SER A 103 10.53 29.20 -1.19
CA SER A 103 11.61 28.90 -2.11
C SER A 103 11.90 27.42 -1.95
N VAL A 104 11.11 26.57 -2.59
CA VAL A 104 11.39 25.15 -2.63
C VAL A 104 12.59 25.06 -3.53
N SER A 105 13.76 25.04 -2.89
CA SER A 105 15.05 24.78 -3.49
C SER A 105 15.14 23.37 -4.11
N ALA A 106 14.02 22.63 -4.21
CA ALA A 106 13.91 21.51 -5.12
C ALA A 106 13.85 22.09 -6.54
N SER A 107 15.03 22.21 -7.14
CA SER A 107 15.19 22.64 -8.52
C SER A 107 14.30 21.79 -9.44
N PRO A 108 13.87 22.30 -10.60
CA PRO A 108 13.24 21.48 -11.63
C PRO A 108 14.02 20.20 -11.96
N GLN A 109 15.35 20.19 -11.72
CA GLN A 109 16.16 18.98 -11.82
C GLN A 109 15.87 17.96 -10.72
N ASP A 110 15.77 18.33 -9.44
CA ASP A 110 15.44 17.40 -8.34
C ASP A 110 14.05 16.78 -8.52
N ILE A 111 13.15 17.60 -9.06
CA ILE A 111 11.80 17.21 -9.49
C ILE A 111 11.87 16.12 -10.58
N GLY A 112 12.68 16.37 -11.61
CA GLY A 112 12.92 15.40 -12.67
C GLY A 112 13.61 14.12 -12.17
N VAL A 113 14.52 14.22 -11.19
CA VAL A 113 15.20 13.07 -10.60
C VAL A 113 14.26 12.22 -9.77
N LEU A 114 13.39 12.81 -8.93
CA LEU A 114 12.41 12.04 -8.16
C LEU A 114 11.39 11.36 -9.08
N THR A 115 10.91 12.08 -10.10
CA THR A 115 10.00 11.51 -11.11
C THR A 115 10.69 10.37 -11.85
N ARG A 116 11.93 10.54 -12.32
CA ARG A 116 12.70 9.46 -12.96
C ARG A 116 13.02 8.31 -12.03
N LYS A 117 13.25 8.54 -10.73
CA LYS A 117 13.44 7.47 -9.74
C LYS A 117 12.15 6.69 -9.50
N LEU A 118 11.01 7.38 -9.45
CA LEU A 118 9.69 6.74 -9.41
C LEU A 118 9.45 5.96 -10.70
N TYR A 119 9.66 6.51 -11.89
CA TYR A 119 9.54 5.74 -13.13
C TYR A 119 10.53 4.56 -13.17
N ALA A 120 11.80 4.75 -12.84
CA ALA A 120 12.80 3.67 -12.90
C ALA A 120 12.59 2.54 -11.88
N ALA A 121 12.04 2.85 -10.69
CA ALA A 121 11.71 1.84 -9.70
C ALA A 121 10.37 1.12 -9.98
N PHE A 122 9.56 1.65 -10.90
CA PHE A 122 8.18 1.22 -11.15
C PHE A 122 7.86 0.91 -12.64
N GLU A 123 8.78 1.15 -13.60
CA GLU A 123 8.60 0.81 -15.02
C GLU A 123 8.88 -0.67 -15.29
N ALA A 124 7.89 -1.37 -15.85
CA ALA A 124 8.06 -2.69 -16.45
C ALA A 124 8.42 -2.54 -17.94
N LEU A 125 9.71 -2.67 -18.26
CA LEU A 125 10.19 -2.67 -19.66
C LEU A 125 10.01 -4.07 -20.29
N PRO A 126 9.54 -4.18 -21.55
CA PRO A 126 9.46 -5.46 -22.25
C PRO A 126 10.87 -6.05 -22.43
N GLY A 127 11.07 -7.30 -21.99
CA GLY A 127 12.36 -8.01 -22.05
C GLY A 127 13.24 -7.84 -20.81
N LYS A 128 12.89 -6.96 -19.86
CA LYS A 128 13.55 -6.92 -18.55
C LYS A 128 12.77 -7.80 -17.58
N VAL A 129 13.43 -8.77 -16.94
CA VAL A 129 12.91 -9.43 -15.73
C VAL A 129 12.88 -8.36 -14.64
N THR A 130 11.85 -7.54 -14.67
CA THR A 130 11.59 -6.58 -13.62
C THR A 130 11.14 -7.41 -12.44
N LEU A 131 11.92 -7.40 -11.37
CA LEU A 131 11.45 -7.87 -10.09
C LEU A 131 10.35 -6.90 -9.66
N VAL A 132 9.11 -7.10 -10.16
CA VAL A 132 7.92 -6.31 -9.77
C VAL A 132 7.63 -6.52 -8.27
N ASN A 133 8.38 -7.39 -7.60
CA ASN A 133 8.12 -7.86 -6.27
C ASN A 133 9.36 -8.03 -5.38
N PRO A 134 9.86 -6.96 -4.74
CA PRO A 134 10.60 -7.11 -3.49
C PRO A 134 9.79 -6.70 -2.25
N GLN A 135 8.74 -5.89 -2.41
CA GLN A 135 7.99 -5.29 -1.29
C GLN A 135 6.44 -5.33 -1.47
N ILE A 136 5.96 -5.75 -2.65
CA ILE A 136 4.52 -5.75 -3.01
C ILE A 136 3.88 -7.14 -2.80
N SER A 137 4.62 -8.19 -2.54
CA SER A 137 4.13 -9.45 -1.99
C SER A 137 5.19 -9.91 -0.98
N PRO A 138 4.78 -10.38 0.22
CA PRO A 138 5.73 -10.77 1.23
C PRO A 138 6.53 -11.97 0.71
N CYS A 139 7.86 -11.82 0.70
CA CYS A 139 8.77 -12.94 0.60
C CYS A 139 8.41 -13.95 1.71
N PRO A 140 8.30 -15.26 1.43
CA PRO A 140 7.92 -16.24 2.44
C PRO A 140 9.13 -16.48 3.34
N LEU A 141 9.29 -15.67 4.38
CA LEU A 141 10.23 -15.94 5.45
C LEU A 141 9.49 -15.81 6.78
N TYR A 142 8.90 -16.93 7.19
CA TYR A 142 8.91 -17.41 8.58
C TYR A 142 8.42 -18.86 8.55
N THR A 143 9.27 -19.77 8.09
CA THR A 143 9.27 -21.11 8.70
C THR A 143 9.81 -20.91 10.11
N SER A 144 8.92 -20.79 11.08
CA SER A 144 9.28 -20.97 12.48
C SER A 144 9.93 -22.36 12.65
N PRO A 145 11.01 -22.52 13.41
CA PRO A 145 11.54 -23.83 13.73
C PRO A 145 10.48 -24.61 14.53
N SER A 146 10.24 -25.85 14.13
CA SER A 146 9.44 -26.80 14.92
C SER A 146 10.05 -26.96 16.31
N PRO A 147 9.29 -26.83 17.42
CA PRO A 147 9.77 -27.21 18.74
C PRO A 147 9.47 -28.70 18.95
N ARG A 148 10.50 -29.52 18.76
CA ARG A 148 10.66 -30.93 19.17
C ARG A 148 12.01 -31.37 18.56
N ASP A 149 13.05 -31.64 19.34
CA ASP A 149 13.11 -32.76 20.26
C ASP A 149 13.86 -32.43 21.56
N SER A 150 13.22 -32.79 22.68
CA SER A 150 13.82 -32.92 24.00
C SER A 150 13.39 -34.28 24.52
N THR A 151 14.16 -35.32 24.20
CA THR A 151 14.16 -36.70 24.75
C THR A 151 15.15 -37.47 23.86
N SER A 152 16.17 -38.20 24.32
CA SER A 152 16.60 -38.69 25.62
C SER A 152 18.10 -38.95 25.56
#